data_AF-A0A8S0G2X5-F1
#
_entry.id   AF-A0A8S0G2X5-F1
#
_cell.length_a   1.000
_cell.length_b   1.000
_cell.length_c   1.000
_cell.angle_alpha   90.00
_cell.angle_beta   90.00
_cell.angle_gamma   90.00
#
_symmetry.space_group_name_H-M   'P 1'
#
loop_
_entity.id
_entity.type
_entity.pdbx_description
1 polymer ?
#
loop_
_entity_poly.entity_id
_entity_poly.type
_entity_poly.pdbx_seq_one_letter_code
_entity_poly.pdbx_strand_id
1 'polypeptide(L)'
;MLPAAGSQVYSRVRAHQHQGAIRMWLPDYFDAHSNASSFAYNDGKSSTVAGLNGWKIPELNKETLAAIAEPDSTKRLDLYKKMQQELQRSSPYVFIDQGKTQIVMRDNVQGYQQGLNADMVSNQGLIR
;
A
#
# COMPACT_ATOMS: atom_id res chain seq x y z
N MET A 1 18.40 6.85 -10.66
CA MET A 1 17.84 5.51 -10.34
C MET A 1 18.57 4.48 -11.18
N LEU A 2 18.91 3.32 -10.59
CA LEU A 2 19.61 2.26 -11.30
C LEU A 2 18.59 1.20 -11.74
N PRO A 3 18.62 0.72 -13.00
CA PRO A 3 17.83 -0.44 -13.40
C PRO A 3 18.23 -1.66 -12.58
N ALA A 4 17.25 -2.35 -11.99
CA ALA A 4 17.46 -3.55 -11.19
C ALA A 4 16.22 -4.43 -11.26
N ALA A 5 16.39 -5.75 -11.08
CA ALA A 5 15.25 -6.64 -10.91
C ALA A 5 14.44 -6.23 -9.67
N GLY A 6 13.12 -6.44 -9.66
CA GLY A 6 12.26 -6.03 -8.55
C GLY A 6 12.76 -6.56 -7.19
N SER A 7 13.20 -7.81 -7.13
CA SER A 7 13.79 -8.42 -5.93
C SER A 7 15.02 -7.67 -5.41
N GLN A 8 15.89 -7.17 -6.29
CA GLN A 8 17.06 -6.39 -5.93
C GLN A 8 16.67 -4.99 -5.41
N VAL A 9 15.65 -4.35 -6.00
CA VAL A 9 15.10 -3.08 -5.49
C VAL A 9 14.60 -3.26 -4.06
N TYR A 10 13.79 -4.29 -3.80
CA TYR A 10 13.29 -4.56 -2.46
C TYR A 10 14.41 -4.84 -1.44
N SER A 11 15.43 -5.61 -1.82
CA SER A 11 16.56 -5.89 -0.94
C SER A 11 17.37 -4.64 -0.60
N ARG A 12 17.60 -3.73 -1.57
CA ARG A 12 18.26 -2.45 -1.31
C ARG A 12 17.44 -1.54 -0.39
N VAL A 13 16.13 -1.48 -0.58
CA VAL A 13 15.24 -0.68 0.28
C VAL A 13 15.25 -1.21 1.72
N ARG A 14 15.16 -2.54 1.90
CA ARG A 14 15.26 -3.17 3.23
C ARG A 14 16.61 -2.96 3.90
N ALA A 15 17.68 -2.85 3.11
CA ALA A 15 19.02 -2.54 3.60
C ALA A 15 19.26 -1.03 3.80
N HIS A 16 18.26 -0.17 3.57
CA HIS A 16 18.39 1.30 3.58
C HIS A 16 19.48 1.83 2.63
N GLN A 17 19.72 1.13 1.51
CA GLN A 17 20.69 1.47 0.48
C GLN A 17 20.03 2.16 -0.72
N HIS A 18 19.21 3.18 -0.46
CA HIS A 18 18.48 3.92 -1.47
C HIS A 18 18.39 5.41 -1.13
N GLN A 19 18.41 6.24 -2.17
CA GLN A 19 17.99 7.65 -2.09
C GLN A 19 16.51 7.81 -2.50
N GLY A 20 15.98 6.83 -3.24
CA GLY A 20 14.60 6.77 -3.70
C GLY A 20 14.37 5.45 -4.45
N ALA A 21 13.13 4.97 -4.46
CA ALA A 21 12.72 3.76 -5.16
C ALA A 21 11.30 3.92 -5.70
N ILE A 22 11.06 3.46 -6.93
CA ILE A 22 9.72 3.32 -7.46
C ILE A 22 9.19 1.96 -7.02
N ARG A 23 8.00 1.96 -6.41
CA ARG A 23 7.36 0.74 -5.91
C ARG A 23 5.87 0.78 -6.23
N MET A 24 5.33 -0.38 -6.59
CA MET A 24 3.90 -0.62 -6.60
C MET A 24 3.46 -1.00 -5.18
N TRP A 25 2.24 -0.62 -4.82
CA TRP A 25 1.63 -0.97 -3.54
C TRP A 25 0.20 -1.48 -3.76
N LEU A 26 -0.18 -2.47 -2.97
CA LEU A 26 -1.55 -2.96 -2.84
C LEU A 26 -1.86 -3.10 -1.35
N PRO A 27 -3.09 -2.82 -0.91
CA PRO A 27 -3.48 -3.10 0.47
C PRO A 27 -3.56 -4.61 0.69
N ASP A 28 -3.08 -5.06 1.85
CA ASP A 28 -3.16 -6.46 2.30
C ASP A 28 -4.60 -6.88 2.63
N TYR A 29 -5.45 -5.93 3.03
CA TYR A 29 -6.88 -6.14 3.33
C TYR A 29 -7.70 -4.87 3.06
N PHE A 30 -9.02 -5.04 2.86
CA PHE A 30 -9.95 -3.95 2.48
C PHE A 30 -10.38 -3.06 3.65
N ASP A 31 -9.41 -2.47 4.33
CA ASP A 31 -9.64 -1.38 5.29
C ASP A 31 -8.52 -0.35 5.14
N ALA A 32 -8.82 0.93 5.36
CA ALA A 32 -7.85 2.01 5.29
C ALA A 32 -6.63 1.78 6.18
N HIS A 33 -6.79 1.01 7.27
CA HIS A 33 -5.72 0.65 8.18
C HIS A 33 -4.58 -0.13 7.52
N SER A 34 -4.87 -0.92 6.48
CA SER A 34 -3.84 -1.68 5.77
C SER A 34 -2.76 -0.76 5.20
N ASN A 35 -3.17 0.38 4.64
CA ASN A 35 -2.23 1.39 4.16
C ASN A 35 -1.72 2.28 5.30
N ALA A 36 -2.58 2.70 6.24
CA ALA A 36 -2.17 3.58 7.33
C ALA A 36 -1.02 2.97 8.18
N SER A 37 -1.15 1.70 8.57
CA SER A 37 -0.11 0.97 9.33
C SER A 37 1.21 0.81 8.57
N SER A 38 1.20 0.92 7.25
CA SER A 38 2.41 0.84 6.42
C SER A 38 3.04 2.21 6.15
N PHE A 39 2.25 3.22 5.80
CA PHE A 39 2.75 4.52 5.33
C PHE A 39 2.82 5.59 6.41
N ALA A 40 2.04 5.47 7.48
CA ALA A 40 1.89 6.49 8.53
C ALA A 40 2.32 5.99 9.93
N TYR A 41 2.90 4.79 10.03
CA TYR A 41 3.38 4.23 11.29
C TYR A 41 4.84 3.77 11.22
N ASN A 42 5.65 4.21 12.19
CA ASN A 42 7.04 3.80 12.35
C ASN A 42 7.40 3.65 13.83
N ASP A 43 7.55 2.41 14.30
CA ASP A 43 7.97 2.05 15.66
C ASP A 43 9.50 1.87 15.80
N GLY A 44 10.26 2.10 14.72
CA GLY A 44 11.70 1.89 14.64
C GLY A 44 12.14 0.43 14.60
N LYS A 45 11.21 -0.52 14.49
CA LYS A 45 11.49 -1.97 14.49
C LYS A 45 10.89 -2.67 13.28
N SER A 46 9.66 -2.32 12.95
CA SER A 46 8.87 -2.91 11.87
C SER A 46 9.34 -2.39 10.51
N SER A 47 9.33 -3.24 9.50
CA SER A 47 9.68 -2.89 8.11
C SER A 47 8.53 -2.16 7.38
N THR A 48 7.91 -1.18 8.03
CA THR A 48 6.86 -0.36 7.42
C THR A 48 7.46 0.53 6.33
N VAL A 49 6.63 1.05 5.41
CA VAL A 49 7.10 1.99 4.39
C VAL A 49 7.69 3.25 5.03
N ALA A 50 7.07 3.76 6.10
CA ALA A 50 7.62 4.89 6.87
C ALA A 50 8.99 4.55 7.48
N GLY A 51 9.11 3.38 8.12
CA GLY A 51 10.37 2.91 8.73
C GLY A 51 11.49 2.70 7.70
N LEU A 52 11.18 2.04 6.59
CA LEU A 52 12.14 1.79 5.51
C LEU A 52 12.68 3.07 4.87
N ASN A 53 11.90 4.15 4.89
CA ASN A 53 12.33 5.47 4.40
C ASN A 53 12.85 6.38 5.53
N GLY A 54 13.07 5.85 6.74
CA GLY A 54 13.65 6.59 7.85
C GLY A 54 12.76 7.72 8.39
N TRP A 55 11.48 7.73 8.05
CA TRP A 55 10.57 8.83 8.40
C TRP A 55 10.08 8.69 9.84
N LYS A 56 10.42 9.66 10.69
CA LYS A 56 10.04 9.69 12.12
C LYS A 56 8.81 10.57 12.30
N ILE A 57 7.71 9.98 12.74
CA ILE A 57 6.38 10.60 12.73
C ILE A 57 5.55 10.24 13.99
N PRO A 58 5.99 10.66 15.19
CA PRO A 58 5.35 10.25 16.44
C PRO A 58 3.87 10.61 16.52
N GLU A 59 3.45 11.74 15.94
CA GLU A 59 2.03 12.13 15.93
C GLU A 59 1.19 11.24 15.01
N LEU A 60 1.66 10.94 13.79
CA LEU A 60 0.95 10.01 12.89
C LEU A 60 0.92 8.58 13.44
N ASN A 61 1.91 8.17 14.23
CA ASN A 61 1.85 6.89 14.94
C ASN A 61 0.63 6.86 15.88
N LYS A 62 0.44 7.91 16.70
CA LYS A 62 -0.70 8.03 17.62
C LYS A 62 -2.02 8.07 16.86
N GLU A 63 -2.10 8.88 15.80
CA GLU A 63 -3.30 8.97 14.97
C GLU A 63 -3.64 7.63 14.31
N THR A 64 -2.64 6.85 13.87
CA THR A 64 -2.84 5.51 13.29
C THR A 64 -3.43 4.52 14.31
N LEU A 65 -2.93 4.53 15.54
CA LEU A 65 -3.44 3.69 16.62
C LEU A 65 -4.82 4.14 17.10
N ALA A 66 -5.07 5.45 17.15
CA ALA A 66 -6.39 5.99 17.50
C ALA A 66 -7.44 5.62 16.44
N ALA A 67 -7.10 5.70 15.15
CA ALA A 67 -8.04 5.40 14.07
C ALA A 67 -8.49 3.93 14.06
N ILE A 68 -7.58 2.96 14.32
CA ILE A 68 -7.99 1.55 14.40
C ILE A 68 -8.81 1.22 15.65
N ALA A 69 -8.59 1.97 16.74
CA ALA A 69 -9.32 1.81 17.99
C ALA A 69 -10.70 2.51 17.99
N GLU A 70 -11.00 3.37 17.01
CA GLU A 70 -12.25 4.12 16.94
C GLU A 70 -13.41 3.23 16.44
N PRO A 71 -14.45 2.99 17.28
CA PRO A 71 -15.59 2.18 16.90
C PRO A 71 -16.60 2.92 16.00
N ASP A 72 -16.69 4.25 16.07
CA ASP A 72 -17.60 5.03 15.23
C ASP A 72 -17.03 5.13 13.80
N SER A 73 -17.76 4.57 12.84
CA SER A 73 -17.32 4.50 11.45
C SER A 73 -17.14 5.88 10.80
N THR A 74 -17.94 6.87 11.19
CA THR A 74 -17.87 8.24 10.64
C THR A 74 -16.64 8.94 11.19
N LYS A 75 -16.40 8.86 12.50
CA LYS A 75 -15.19 9.41 13.12
C LYS A 75 -13.93 8.72 12.59
N ARG A 76 -13.97 7.39 12.45
CA ARG A 76 -12.84 6.62 11.91
C ARG A 76 -12.51 7.03 10.47
N LEU A 77 -13.53 7.25 9.64
CA LEU A 77 -13.36 7.76 8.28
C LEU A 77 -12.66 9.13 8.28
N ASP A 78 -13.12 10.05 9.13
CA ASP A 78 -12.54 11.39 9.22
C ASP A 78 -11.08 11.37 9.71
N LEU A 79 -10.76 10.50 10.68
CA LEU A 79 -9.39 10.28 11.15
C LEU A 79 -8.48 9.82 9.99
N TYR A 80 -8.90 8.81 9.23
CA TYR A 80 -8.11 8.34 8.08
C TYR A 80 -8.00 9.39 6.97
N LYS A 81 -9.06 10.18 6.73
CA LYS A 81 -9.04 11.25 5.72
C LYS A 81 -8.04 12.33 6.08
N LYS A 82 -8.03 12.79 7.34
CA LYS A 82 -7.04 13.75 7.85
C LYS A 82 -5.63 13.21 7.72
N MET A 83 -5.41 11.95 8.09
CA MET A 83 -4.11 11.29 7.97
C MET A 83 -3.61 11.23 6.53
N GLN A 84 -4.49 10.91 5.57
CA GLN A 84 -4.14 10.92 4.14
C GLN A 84 -3.75 12.31 3.65
N GLN A 85 -4.45 13.36 4.10
CA GLN A 85 -4.08 14.73 3.78
C GLN A 85 -2.70 15.11 4.33
N GLU A 86 -2.39 14.66 5.56
CA GLU A 86 -1.07 14.89 6.14
C GLU A 86 0.02 14.15 5.35
N LEU A 87 -0.21 12.88 4.98
CA LEU A 87 0.70 12.14 4.13
C LEU A 87 0.99 12.86 2.81
N GLN A 88 -0.04 13.39 2.14
CA GLN A 88 0.14 14.15 0.90
C GLN A 88 0.97 15.42 1.08
N ARG A 89 0.95 16.02 2.27
CA ARG A 89 1.64 17.30 2.55
C ARG A 89 3.07 17.13 3.04
N SER A 90 3.33 16.16 3.92
CA SER A 90 4.58 16.11 4.70
C SER A 90 5.36 14.80 4.59
N SER A 91 4.84 13.82 3.85
CA SER A 91 5.54 12.54 3.67
C SER A 91 6.72 12.64 2.70
N PRO A 92 7.70 11.71 2.79
CA PRO A 92 8.74 11.56 1.79
C PRO A 92 8.27 10.77 0.55
N TYR A 93 6.96 10.72 0.29
CA TYR A 93 6.39 9.95 -0.81
C TYR A 93 5.93 10.85 -1.95
N VAL A 94 6.05 10.34 -3.17
CA VAL A 94 5.42 10.92 -4.35
C VAL A 94 4.46 9.86 -4.89
N PHE A 95 3.16 10.10 -4.75
CA PHE A 95 2.11 9.27 -5.34
C PHE A 95 1.92 9.70 -6.79
N ILE A 96 2.05 8.75 -7.73
CA ILE A 96 2.05 9.03 -9.17
C ILE A 96 0.72 8.59 -9.77
N ASP A 97 0.47 7.28 -9.79
CA ASP A 97 -0.69 6.67 -10.45
C ASP A 97 -1.37 5.63 -9.57
N GLN A 98 -2.66 5.42 -9.81
CA GLN A 98 -3.37 4.22 -9.36
C GLN A 98 -3.39 3.21 -10.51
N GLY A 99 -2.69 2.09 -10.33
CA GLY A 99 -2.63 1.03 -11.33
C GLY A 99 -4.03 0.48 -11.65
N LYS A 100 -4.31 0.31 -12.94
CA LYS A 100 -5.50 -0.41 -13.42
C LYS A 100 -5.04 -1.73 -14.03
N THR A 101 -5.61 -2.83 -13.54
CA THR A 101 -5.34 -4.16 -14.09
C THR A 101 -6.04 -4.28 -15.44
N GLN A 102 -5.26 -4.34 -16.52
CA GLN A 102 -5.75 -4.63 -17.86
C GLN A 102 -5.40 -6.07 -18.23
N ILE A 103 -6.38 -6.84 -18.65
CA ILE A 103 -6.23 -8.26 -18.96
C ILE A 103 -6.73 -8.48 -20.37
N VAL A 104 -5.87 -9.05 -21.21
CA VAL A 104 -6.22 -9.48 -22.57
C VAL A 104 -6.41 -10.99 -22.54
N MET A 105 -7.58 -11.45 -22.97
CA MET A 105 -7.93 -12.87 -23.04
C MET A 105 -8.20 -13.27 -24.47
N ARG A 106 -7.99 -14.55 -24.80
CA ARG A 106 -8.46 -15.12 -26.07
C ARG A 106 -9.98 -15.24 -26.03
N ASP A 107 -10.62 -15.12 -27.19
CA ASP A 107 -12.09 -15.13 -27.32
C ASP A 107 -12.74 -16.42 -26.76
N ASN A 108 -12.01 -17.53 -26.77
CA ASN A 108 -12.48 -18.82 -26.25
C ASN A 108 -12.38 -18.94 -24.72
N VAL A 109 -11.75 -17.99 -24.02
CA VAL A 109 -11.65 -18.00 -22.55
C VAL A 109 -12.89 -17.32 -21.96
N GLN A 110 -13.78 -18.13 -21.40
CA GLN A 110 -15.02 -17.68 -20.76
C GLN A 110 -15.00 -17.99 -19.26
N GLY A 111 -15.65 -17.17 -18.44
CA GLY A 111 -15.81 -17.42 -16.99
C GLY A 111 -14.67 -16.91 -16.09
N TYR A 112 -13.66 -16.24 -16.65
CA TYR A 112 -12.61 -15.59 -15.86
C TYR A 112 -13.15 -14.39 -15.07
N GLN A 113 -12.82 -14.32 -13.77
CA GLN A 113 -13.14 -13.17 -12.93
C GLN A 113 -11.89 -12.69 -12.19
N GLN A 114 -11.47 -11.45 -12.49
CA GLN A 114 -10.47 -10.73 -11.71
C GLN A 114 -11.16 -10.03 -10.54
N GLY A 115 -10.79 -10.42 -9.32
CA GLY A 115 -11.24 -9.79 -8.09
C GLY A 115 -10.50 -8.49 -7.79
N LEU A 116 -10.89 -7.87 -6.67
CA LEU A 116 -10.48 -6.52 -6.28
C LEU A 116 -8.97 -6.35 -6.03
N ASN A 117 -8.26 -7.42 -5.69
CA ASN A 117 -6.80 -7.47 -5.55
C ASN A 117 -6.20 -8.41 -6.60
N ALA A 118 -4.91 -8.23 -6.89
CA ALA A 118 -4.18 -9.06 -7.86
C ALA A 118 -4.29 -10.57 -7.56
N ASP A 119 -4.41 -10.94 -6.28
CA ASP A 119 -4.44 -12.33 -5.83
C ASP A 119 -5.85 -12.94 -5.81
N MET A 120 -6.89 -12.15 -6.05
CA MET A 120 -8.29 -12.63 -6.07
C MET A 120 -8.69 -13.08 -7.46
N VAL A 121 -8.00 -14.08 -8.02
CA VAL A 121 -8.35 -14.65 -9.34
C VAL A 121 -9.21 -15.89 -9.15
N SER A 122 -10.42 -15.89 -9.71
CA SER A 122 -11.25 -17.09 -9.78
C SER A 122 -11.13 -17.75 -11.16
N ASN A 123 -10.78 -19.03 -11.12
CA ASN A 123 -10.76 -19.93 -12.27
C ASN A 123 -12.01 -20.83 -12.31
N GLN A 124 -12.95 -20.67 -11.37
CA GLN A 124 -14.16 -21.48 -11.31
C GLN A 124 -15.09 -21.08 -12.46
N GLY A 125 -15.39 -22.04 -13.35
CA GLY A 125 -16.22 -21.81 -14.54
C GLY A 125 -15.45 -21.53 -15.83
N LEU A 126 -14.11 -21.69 -15.83
CA LEU A 126 -13.31 -21.59 -17.05
C LEU A 126 -13.69 -22.68 -18.07
N ILE A 127 -14.20 -22.26 -19.22
CA ILE A 127 -14.41 -23.10 -20.40
C ILE A 127 -13.34 -22.72 -21.43
N ARG A 128 -12.69 -23.71 -22.04
CA ARG A 128 -11.62 -23.56 -23.04
C ARG A 128 -12.15 -23.83 -24.44
#